data_AF-A0ABD5SR75-F1
#
_entry.id   AF-A0ABD5SR75-F1
#
_cell.length_a   1.000
_cell.length_b   1.000
_cell.length_c   1.000
_cell.angle_alpha   90.00
_cell.angle_beta   90.00
_cell.angle_gamma   90.00
#
_symmetry.space_group_name_H-M   'P 1'
#
loop_
_entity.id
_entity.type
_entity.pdbx_description
1 polymer ?
#
loop_
_entity_poly.entity_id
_entity_poly.type
_entity_poly.pdbx_seq_one_letter_code
_entity_poly.pdbx_strand_id
1 'polypeptide(L)'
;MSPPAVTVHVNRGSAEALEPSSTSLETNGSFLLSLSGHESPAHVHCRLAGDLERIASLEESNYFVEPDGVTTVPIAVNADVVDRPVDGHLEVLTGYGSESISIAVTVVPGPPDVDVDESLAEPARSEPEPATLER
;
A
#
# COMPACT_ATOMS: atom_id res chain seq x y z
N MET A 1 9.32 -3.87 -7.07
CA MET A 1 9.14 -2.68 -6.21
C MET A 1 8.48 -3.14 -4.92
N SER A 2 8.80 -2.54 -3.77
CA SER A 2 8.07 -2.82 -2.53
C SER A 2 6.65 -2.24 -2.62
N PRO A 3 5.64 -2.85 -1.99
CA PRO A 3 4.31 -2.27 -1.93
C PRO A 3 4.34 -0.90 -1.24
N PRO A 4 3.41 0.01 -1.58
CA PRO A 4 3.27 1.27 -0.86
C PRO A 4 2.99 1.01 0.62
N ALA A 5 3.47 1.92 1.47
CA ALA A 5 3.32 1.77 2.90
C ALA A 5 3.02 3.13 3.56
N VAL A 6 2.16 3.10 4.58
CA VAL A 6 1.94 4.22 5.49
C VAL A 6 2.47 3.86 6.87
N THR A 7 3.22 4.76 7.49
CA THR A 7 3.77 4.57 8.84
C THR A 7 2.90 5.31 9.84
N VAL A 8 2.61 4.66 10.96
CA VAL A 8 2.01 5.27 12.16
C VAL A 8 2.96 5.04 13.32
N HIS A 9 3.39 6.12 13.95
CA HIS A 9 4.15 6.07 15.19
C HIS A 9 3.19 5.84 16.35
N VAL A 10 3.51 4.88 17.20
CA VAL A 10 2.70 4.46 18.33
C VAL A 10 3.42 4.80 19.62
N ASN A 11 2.73 5.52 20.50
CA ASN A 11 3.21 5.99 21.80
C ASN A 11 4.38 6.98 21.75
N ARG A 12 4.64 7.62 20.60
CA ARG A 12 5.73 8.59 20.46
C ARG A 12 5.41 9.87 21.24
N GLY A 13 6.29 10.24 22.17
CA GLY A 13 6.19 11.45 22.98
C GLY A 13 5.08 11.46 24.03
N SER A 14 4.04 10.62 23.91
CA SER A 14 2.94 10.51 24.87
C SER A 14 2.31 9.11 24.82
N ALA A 15 1.86 8.62 25.98
CA ALA A 15 1.18 7.32 26.07
C ALA A 15 -0.10 7.33 25.24
N GLU A 16 -0.35 6.22 24.56
CA GLU A 16 -1.50 5.97 23.67
C GLU A 16 -1.52 6.84 22.39
N ALA A 17 -0.56 7.75 22.20
CA ALA A 17 -0.53 8.64 21.05
C ALA A 17 -0.34 7.88 19.73
N LEU A 18 -1.01 8.37 18.69
CA LEU A 18 -0.90 7.88 17.32
C LEU A 18 -0.53 9.04 16.39
N GLU A 19 0.59 8.91 15.68
CA GLU A 19 1.08 9.94 14.76
C GLU A 19 1.33 9.32 13.37
N PRO A 20 0.44 9.53 12.38
CA PRO A 20 0.66 9.07 11.02
C PRO A 20 1.71 9.92 10.31
N SER A 21 2.62 9.30 9.56
CA SER A 21 3.56 10.03 8.69
C SER A 21 2.86 10.70 7.50
N SER A 22 1.70 10.17 7.10
CA SER A 22 0.84 10.69 6.04
C SER A 22 -0.62 10.46 6.39
N THR A 23 -1.48 11.44 6.13
CA THR A 23 -2.93 11.34 6.38
C THR A 23 -3.72 10.79 5.19
N SER A 24 -3.05 10.51 4.07
CA SER A 24 -3.66 9.97 2.85
C SER A 24 -2.70 9.04 2.11
N LEU A 25 -3.26 8.05 1.42
CA LEU A 25 -2.57 7.12 0.55
C LEU A 25 -3.38 6.88 -0.73
N GLU A 26 -2.73 7.02 -1.89
CA GLU A 26 -3.26 6.54 -3.17
C GLU A 26 -2.50 5.26 -3.58
N THR A 27 -3.22 4.22 -3.99
CA THR A 27 -2.64 2.93 -4.40
C THR A 27 -3.47 2.29 -5.51
N ASN A 28 -2.89 1.37 -6.27
CA ASN A 28 -3.61 0.55 -7.25
C ASN A 28 -3.72 -0.94 -6.84
N GLY A 29 -3.36 -1.24 -5.60
CA GLY A 29 -3.40 -2.60 -5.06
C GLY A 29 -3.05 -2.66 -3.58
N SER A 30 -2.72 -3.85 -3.11
CA SER A 30 -2.37 -4.11 -1.70
C SER A 30 -1.25 -3.21 -1.20
N PHE A 31 -1.35 -2.81 0.06
CA PHE A 31 -0.41 -1.89 0.70
C PHE A 31 -0.14 -2.32 2.15
N LEU A 32 0.82 -1.66 2.78
CA LEU A 32 1.23 -1.97 4.15
C LEU A 32 0.90 -0.81 5.10
N LEU A 33 0.48 -1.15 6.32
CA LEU A 33 0.56 -0.26 7.46
C LEU A 33 1.76 -0.69 8.31
N SER A 34 2.68 0.25 8.54
CA SER A 34 3.84 0.06 9.40
C SER A 34 3.59 0.74 10.75
N LEU A 35 3.40 -0.06 11.79
CA LEU A 35 3.24 0.42 13.16
C LEU A 35 4.63 0.48 13.82
N SER A 36 5.16 1.69 13.98
CA SER A 36 6.46 1.91 14.63
C SER A 36 6.23 2.23 16.11
N GLY A 37 6.59 1.31 17.00
CA GLY A 37 6.49 1.51 18.44
C GLY A 37 7.63 2.35 19.00
N HIS A 38 7.34 3.12 20.05
CA HIS A 38 8.30 4.00 20.73
C HIS A 38 8.35 3.69 22.23
N GLU A 39 7.94 4.60 23.11
CA GLU A 39 8.31 4.58 24.54
C GLU A 39 7.69 3.44 25.35
N SER A 40 6.55 2.89 24.92
CA SER A 40 5.85 1.84 25.66
C SER A 40 5.09 0.91 24.70
N PRO A 41 4.89 -0.36 25.07
CA PRO A 41 4.10 -1.28 24.26
C PRO A 41 2.62 -0.89 24.22
N ALA A 42 1.95 -1.20 23.12
CA ALA A 42 0.51 -0.96 22.96
C ALA A 42 -0.17 -2.06 22.16
N HIS A 43 -1.47 -2.25 22.46
CA HIS A 43 -2.39 -2.90 21.54
C HIS A 43 -2.97 -1.85 20.60
N VAL A 44 -2.81 -2.08 19.31
CA VAL A 44 -3.33 -1.24 18.24
C VAL A 44 -4.46 -1.98 17.54
N HIS A 45 -5.63 -1.38 17.50
CA HIS A 45 -6.75 -1.89 16.72
C HIS A 45 -6.79 -1.22 15.35
N CYS A 46 -6.86 -2.02 14.29
CA CYS A 46 -6.95 -1.57 12.92
C CYS A 46 -8.28 -1.99 12.32
N ARG A 47 -8.93 -1.10 11.58
CA ARG A 47 -10.13 -1.44 10.80
C ARG A 47 -10.18 -0.67 9.50
N LEU A 48 -10.87 -1.25 8.53
CA LEU A 48 -11.21 -0.61 7.27
C LEU A 48 -12.61 -0.01 7.40
N ALA A 49 -12.84 1.14 6.76
CA ALA A 49 -14.13 1.83 6.75
C ALA A 49 -14.41 2.45 5.38
N GLY A 50 -15.69 2.73 5.10
CA GLY A 50 -16.12 3.35 3.85
C GLY A 50 -16.28 2.33 2.74
N ASP A 51 -15.97 2.69 1.49
CA ASP A 51 -16.03 1.70 0.39
C ASP A 51 -14.82 0.77 0.37
N LEU A 52 -13.72 1.15 1.05
CA LEU A 52 -12.53 0.33 1.18
C LEU A 52 -12.81 -1.03 1.84
N GLU A 53 -13.70 -1.10 2.83
CA GLU A 53 -14.05 -2.35 3.53
C GLU A 53 -14.71 -3.40 2.60
N ARG A 54 -15.22 -2.97 1.43
CA ARG A 54 -15.85 -3.86 0.45
C ARG A 54 -14.83 -4.56 -0.46
N ILE A 55 -13.67 -3.95 -0.65
CA ILE A 55 -12.65 -4.41 -1.62
C ILE A 55 -11.33 -4.80 -0.96
N ALA A 56 -11.17 -4.55 0.33
CA ALA A 56 -9.95 -4.82 1.05
C ALA A 56 -10.20 -5.60 2.36
N SER A 57 -9.15 -6.26 2.84
CA SER A 57 -9.20 -7.06 4.05
C SER A 57 -7.91 -6.96 4.86
N LEU A 58 -8.05 -7.18 6.16
CA LEU A 58 -6.96 -7.35 7.12
C LEU A 58 -6.97 -8.81 7.59
N GLU A 59 -5.79 -9.40 7.82
CA GLU A 59 -5.71 -10.76 8.39
C GLU A 59 -6.23 -10.82 9.82
N GLU A 60 -5.94 -9.79 10.60
CA GLU A 60 -6.40 -9.60 11.97
C GLU A 60 -6.66 -8.12 12.23
N SER A 61 -7.32 -7.80 13.34
CA SER A 61 -7.68 -6.41 13.66
C SER A 61 -6.99 -5.88 14.90
N ASN A 62 -6.23 -6.69 15.65
CA ASN A 62 -5.58 -6.25 16.87
C ASN A 62 -4.12 -6.69 16.88
N TYR A 63 -3.21 -5.72 16.91
CA TYR A 63 -1.78 -5.93 16.81
C TYR A 63 -1.10 -5.51 18.11
N PHE A 64 -0.16 -6.32 18.58
CA PHE A 64 0.75 -5.92 19.65
C PHE A 64 1.98 -5.23 19.04
N VAL A 65 2.31 -4.04 19.54
CA VAL A 65 3.44 -3.25 19.08
C VAL A 65 4.43 -3.09 20.23
N GLU A 66 5.65 -3.57 20.02
CA GLU A 66 6.76 -3.45 20.98
C GLU A 66 7.44 -2.07 20.90
N PRO A 67 8.00 -1.58 22.02
CA PRO A 67 8.82 -0.37 21.99
C PRO A 67 10.04 -0.57 21.09
N ASP A 68 10.41 0.48 20.33
CA ASP A 68 11.47 0.47 19.32
C ASP A 68 11.30 -0.61 18.21
N GLY A 69 10.13 -1.25 18.15
CA GLY A 69 9.79 -2.29 17.19
C GLY A 69 8.99 -1.78 16.00
N VAL A 70 8.87 -2.62 14.98
CA VAL A 70 8.00 -2.37 13.82
C VAL A 70 7.10 -3.58 13.60
N THR A 71 5.79 -3.37 13.70
CA THR A 71 4.77 -4.36 13.33
C THR A 71 4.21 -4.00 11.95
N THR A 72 4.38 -4.89 10.98
CA THR A 72 3.86 -4.71 9.62
C THR A 72 2.49 -5.36 9.50
N VAL A 73 1.51 -4.58 9.07
CA VAL A 73 0.12 -4.99 8.88
C VAL A 73 -0.16 -4.99 7.38
N PRO A 74 -0.36 -6.17 6.75
CA PRO A 74 -0.72 -6.23 5.34
C PRO A 74 -2.21 -5.91 5.13
N ILE A 75 -2.50 -5.05 4.16
CA ILE A 75 -3.86 -4.76 3.69
C ILE A 75 -3.99 -5.35 2.29
N ALA A 76 -4.74 -6.44 2.19
CA ALA A 76 -4.98 -7.10 0.92
C ALA A 76 -6.14 -6.41 0.18
N VAL A 77 -5.89 -5.91 -1.02
CA VAL A 77 -6.88 -5.26 -1.88
C VAL A 77 -7.18 -6.16 -3.06
N ASN A 78 -8.46 -6.45 -3.30
CA ASN A 78 -8.92 -7.08 -4.54
C ASN A 78 -8.97 -6.01 -5.64
N ALA A 79 -7.85 -5.83 -6.34
CA ALA A 79 -7.72 -4.80 -7.37
C ALA A 79 -8.52 -5.13 -8.65
N ASP A 80 -8.81 -6.40 -8.89
CA ASP A 80 -9.53 -6.87 -10.10
C ASP A 80 -10.98 -6.37 -10.18
N VAL A 81 -11.54 -5.90 -9.06
CA VAL A 81 -12.91 -5.35 -8.99
C VAL A 81 -12.95 -3.81 -9.01
N VAL A 82 -11.80 -3.16 -9.20
CA VAL A 82 -11.65 -1.69 -9.14
C VAL A 82 -11.60 -1.09 -10.54
N ASP A 83 -12.77 -0.80 -11.12
CA ASP A 83 -12.88 -0.14 -12.43
C ASP A 83 -12.92 1.40 -12.35
N ARG A 84 -13.13 1.95 -11.14
CA ARG A 84 -13.15 3.38 -10.83
C ARG A 84 -12.51 3.60 -9.46
N PRO A 85 -12.00 4.81 -9.16
CA PRO A 85 -11.45 5.11 -7.84
C PRO A 85 -12.43 4.76 -6.72
N VAL A 86 -11.93 4.08 -5.70
CA VAL A 86 -12.67 3.70 -4.49
C VAL A 86 -12.05 4.41 -3.29
N ASP A 87 -12.85 5.20 -2.60
CA ASP A 87 -12.43 5.96 -1.42
C ASP A 87 -12.86 5.25 -0.13
N GLY A 88 -11.98 5.29 0.87
CA GLY A 88 -12.31 4.86 2.21
C GLY A 88 -11.23 5.24 3.21
N HIS A 89 -11.23 4.55 4.34
CA HIS A 89 -10.33 4.87 5.43
C HIS A 89 -9.70 3.62 6.04
N LEU A 90 -8.43 3.74 6.39
CA LEU A 90 -7.76 2.88 7.34
C LEU A 90 -7.75 3.61 8.69
N GLU A 91 -8.48 3.06 9.65
CA GLU A 91 -8.55 3.60 11.00
C GLU A 91 -7.65 2.81 11.94
N VAL A 92 -6.91 3.55 12.77
CA VAL A 92 -5.94 3.01 13.73
C VAL A 92 -6.28 3.58 15.10
N LEU A 93 -6.42 2.70 16.09
CA LEU A 93 -6.89 3.05 17.43
C LEU A 93 -6.00 2.43 18.52
N THR A 94 -5.86 3.13 19.63
CA THR A 94 -5.13 2.72 20.85
C THR A 94 -5.96 3.07 22.09
N GLY A 95 -5.52 2.62 23.27
CA GLY A 95 -6.18 2.96 24.54
C GLY A 95 -7.65 2.57 24.60
N TYR A 96 -8.00 1.40 24.03
CA TYR A 96 -9.38 0.93 23.89
C TYR A 96 -10.29 1.90 23.10
N GLY A 97 -9.71 2.63 22.14
CA GLY A 97 -10.43 3.61 21.32
C GLY A 97 -10.46 5.02 21.92
N SER A 98 -9.70 5.27 22.99
CA SER A 98 -9.55 6.62 23.56
C SER A 98 -8.77 7.55 22.63
N GLU A 99 -7.87 6.98 21.82
CA GLU A 99 -7.15 7.68 20.76
C GLU A 99 -7.41 6.97 19.42
N SER A 100 -7.64 7.76 18.38
CA SER A 100 -7.91 7.25 17.04
C SER A 100 -7.45 8.20 15.96
N ILE A 101 -6.86 7.67 14.90
CA ILE A 101 -6.58 8.39 13.67
C ILE A 101 -7.26 7.70 12.48
N SER A 102 -7.50 8.48 11.43
CA SER A 102 -8.06 7.98 10.17
C SER A 102 -7.16 8.42 9.02
N ILE A 103 -6.71 7.46 8.22
CA ILE A 103 -5.88 7.67 7.04
C ILE A 103 -6.78 7.48 5.83
N ALA A 104 -6.94 8.51 5.01
CA ALA A 104 -7.70 8.41 3.77
C ALA A 104 -6.97 7.47 2.79
N VAL A 105 -7.71 6.55 2.17
CA VAL A 105 -7.16 5.63 1.17
C VAL A 105 -8.01 5.72 -0.08
N THR A 106 -7.36 6.02 -1.21
CA THR A 106 -7.97 5.97 -2.53
C THR A 106 -7.32 4.83 -3.31
N VAL A 107 -8.12 3.82 -3.65
CA VAL A 107 -7.68 2.73 -4.53
C VAL A 107 -8.07 3.10 -5.96
N VAL A 108 -7.07 3.31 -6.82
CA VAL A 108 -7.27 3.62 -8.24
C VAL A 108 -7.17 2.36 -9.09
N PRO A 109 -7.83 2.29 -10.26
CA PRO A 109 -7.65 1.20 -11.19
C PRO A 109 -6.16 1.03 -11.58
N GLY A 110 -5.72 -0.21 -11.75
CA GLY A 110 -4.41 -0.51 -12.31
C GLY A 110 -4.26 0.03 -13.74
N PRO A 111 -3.02 0.15 -14.26
CA PRO A 111 -2.85 0.37 -15.69
C PRO A 111 -3.56 -0.75 -16.46
N PRO A 112 -4.14 -0.46 -17.63
CA PRO A 112 -4.75 -1.51 -18.44
C PRO A 112 -3.73 -2.61 -18.72
N ASP A 113 -4.17 -3.87 -18.62
CA ASP A 113 -3.36 -5.02 -19.03
C ASP A 113 -2.89 -4.79 -20.47
N VAL A 114 -1.58 -4.65 -20.65
CA VAL A 114 -0.97 -4.59 -21.97
C VAL A 114 -0.71 -6.02 -22.38
N ASP A 115 -1.61 -6.57 -23.19
CA ASP A 115 -1.38 -7.84 -23.89
C ASP A 115 -0.24 -7.61 -24.91
N VAL A 116 0.99 -7.96 -24.53
CA VAL A 116 2.14 -7.87 -25.43
C VAL A 116 2.06 -9.05 -26.40
N ASP A 117 1.56 -8.78 -27.61
CA ASP A 117 1.54 -9.75 -28.71
C ASP A 117 2.97 -10.26 -28.98
N GLU A 118 3.14 -11.58 -28.99
CA GLU A 118 4.43 -12.27 -29.18
C GLU A 118 5.09 -11.91 -30.53
N SER A 119 4.33 -11.33 -31.48
CA SER A 119 4.83 -10.85 -32.77
C SER A 119 5.73 -9.62 -32.68
N LEU A 120 5.81 -8.95 -31.52
CA LEU A 120 6.70 -7.79 -31.29
C LEU A 120 8.12 -8.18 -30.83
N ALA A 121 8.39 -9.48 -30.63
CA ALA A 121 9.67 -9.98 -30.11
C ALA A 121 10.78 -10.12 -31.18
N GLU A 122 10.49 -9.90 -32.46
CA GLU A 122 11.47 -10.09 -33.53
C GLU A 122 12.20 -8.77 -33.88
N PRO A 123 13.49 -8.62 -33.53
CA PRO A 123 14.27 -7.46 -33.99
C PRO A 123 14.42 -7.51 -35.51
N ALA A 124 14.06 -6.42 -36.19
CA ALA A 124 14.29 -6.28 -37.62
C ALA A 124 15.80 -6.42 -37.92
N ARG A 125 16.17 -7.53 -38.55
CA ARG A 125 17.53 -7.75 -39.06
C ARG A 125 17.76 -6.77 -40.22
N SER A 126 18.54 -5.72 -40.00
CA SER A 126 19.03 -4.88 -41.09
C SER A 126 19.80 -5.74 -42.09
N GLU A 127 19.34 -5.75 -43.35
CA GLU A 127 20.07 -6.36 -44.46
C GLU A 127 21.42 -5.65 -44.62
N PRO A 128 22.53 -6.40 -44.81
CA PRO A 128 23.83 -5.77 -45.07
C PRO A 128 23.81 -5.09 -46.44
N GLU A 129 24.19 -3.81 -46.46
CA GLU A 129 24.35 -3.01 -47.68
C GLU A 129 25.35 -3.68 -48.65
N PRO A 130 25.05 -3.70 -49.98
CA PRO A 130 25.92 -4.31 -50.96
C PRO A 130 27.21 -3.51 -51.17
N ALA A 131 28.31 -4.24 -51.32
CA ALA A 131 29.66 -3.71 -51.55
C ALA A 131 29.73 -2.79 -52.78
N THR A 132 30.24 -1.58 -52.57
CA THR A 132 30.64 -0.69 -53.68
C THR A 132 32.10 -0.94 -54.05
N LEU A 133 32.30 -1.14 -55.34
CA LEU A 133 33.51 -1.50 -56.07
C LEU A 133 34.26 -0.20 -56.43
N GLU A 134 35.55 -0.07 -56.08
CA GLU A 134 36.40 0.99 -56.62
C GLU A 134 37.73 0.45 -57.17
N ARG A 135 38.26 1.18 -58.16
CA ARG A 135 39.03 0.73 -59.34
C ARG A 135 40.48 0.33 -59.13
#